data_AF-A0A9D9UIQ9-F1
#
_entry.id   AF-A0A9D9UIQ9-F1
#
_cell.length_a   1.000
_cell.length_b   1.000
_cell.length_c   1.000
_cell.angle_alpha   90.00
_cell.angle_beta   90.00
_cell.angle_gamma   90.00
#
_symmetry.space_group_name_H-M   'P 1'
#
loop_
_entity.id
_entity.type
_entity.pdbx_description
1 polymer ?
#
loop_
_entity_poly.entity_id
_entity_poly.type
_entity_poly.pdbx_seq_one_letter_code
_entity_poly.pdbx_strand_id
1 'polypeptide(L)'
;MMNSDTYEVNKELNDLAPILAALPKKSGGELPEGYFKRVEQQILSQIFISESVDRSELQVPDGYFEKLESDVIDVICQNDPKESSKGKMVWLSKLKFLQYAAAAVVILFASIWMVFNINNNEVISEDTALESSDAYFEYLEDNIDEFDFNILLEHDLIEESDIALITYTEDAETDVDQDLIFESEINF
;
A
#
# COMPACT_ATOMS: atom_id res chain seq x y z
N MET A 1 2.78 -31.82 -0.87
CA MET A 1 3.12 -32.58 0.36
C MET A 1 3.41 -31.59 1.47
N MET A 2 2.56 -31.51 2.50
CA MET A 2 2.79 -30.64 3.66
C MET A 2 4.05 -31.11 4.43
N ASN A 3 4.92 -30.16 4.77
CA ASN A 3 6.15 -30.41 5.50
C ASN A 3 5.82 -30.91 6.93
N SER A 4 6.14 -32.17 7.24
CA SER A 4 5.83 -32.86 8.51
C SER A 4 6.23 -32.05 9.74
N ASP A 5 7.32 -31.31 9.61
CA ASP A 5 7.94 -30.56 10.71
C ASP A 5 7.06 -29.38 11.15
N THR A 6 6.25 -28.83 10.24
CA THR A 6 5.33 -27.73 10.55
C THR A 6 4.08 -28.19 11.29
N TYR A 7 3.65 -29.43 11.09
CA TYR A 7 2.50 -30.00 11.79
C TYR A 7 2.81 -30.26 13.27
N GLU A 8 4.00 -30.80 13.56
CA GLU A 8 4.43 -31.06 14.94
C GLU A 8 4.53 -29.78 15.75
N VAL A 9 5.15 -28.72 15.20
CA VAL A 9 5.30 -27.43 15.87
C VAL A 9 3.96 -26.79 16.23
N ASN A 10 2.98 -26.82 15.33
CA ASN A 10 1.66 -26.23 15.61
C ASN A 10 0.87 -27.03 16.65
N LYS A 11 1.01 -28.36 16.66
CA LYS A 11 0.40 -29.23 17.65
C LYS A 11 0.96 -28.96 19.05
N GLU A 12 2.29 -28.93 19.18
CA GLU A 12 2.96 -28.61 20.44
C GLU A 12 2.62 -27.20 20.94
N LEU A 13 2.53 -26.23 20.02
CA LEU A 13 2.18 -24.85 20.38
C LEU A 13 0.74 -24.75 20.93
N ASN A 14 -0.20 -25.50 20.35
CA ASN A 14 -1.58 -25.52 20.83
C ASN A 14 -1.72 -26.16 22.21
N ASP A 15 -0.94 -27.23 22.48
CA ASP A 15 -0.92 -27.91 23.77
C ASP A 15 -0.32 -27.01 24.88
N LEU A 16 0.73 -26.25 24.55
CA LEU A 16 1.44 -25.40 25.52
C LEU A 16 0.83 -24.01 25.70
N ALA A 17 0.30 -23.43 24.62
CA ALA A 17 -0.11 -22.03 24.58
C ALA A 17 -1.30 -21.83 23.63
N PRO A 18 -2.50 -22.32 24.00
CA PRO A 18 -3.68 -22.31 23.14
C PRO A 18 -4.12 -20.90 22.71
N ILE A 19 -3.91 -19.90 23.59
CA ILE A 19 -4.20 -18.49 23.28
C ILE A 19 -3.25 -17.95 22.21
N LEU A 20 -1.98 -18.35 22.24
CA LEU A 20 -0.98 -17.91 21.25
C LEU A 20 -1.20 -18.64 19.92
N ALA A 21 -1.54 -19.93 19.95
CA ALA A 21 -1.87 -20.71 18.76
C ALA A 21 -3.12 -20.18 18.03
N ALA A 22 -4.07 -19.61 18.78
CA ALA A 22 -5.30 -19.03 18.23
C ALA A 22 -5.14 -17.60 17.68
N LEU A 23 -4.01 -16.93 17.91
CA LEU A 23 -3.78 -15.60 17.35
C LEU A 23 -3.47 -15.70 15.84
N PRO A 24 -4.00 -14.78 15.02
CA PRO A 24 -3.64 -14.74 13.61
C PRO A 24 -2.13 -14.55 13.51
N LYS A 25 -1.49 -15.38 12.68
CA LYS A 25 -0.04 -15.36 12.44
C LYS A 25 0.33 -14.10 11.66
N LYS A 26 0.36 -12.97 12.36
CA LYS A 26 0.94 -11.73 11.86
C LYS A 26 2.44 -11.82 12.11
N SER A 27 3.22 -12.04 11.06
CA SER A 27 4.67 -11.85 11.13
C SER A 27 4.91 -10.47 11.73
N GLY A 28 5.62 -10.43 12.87
CA GLY A 28 6.02 -9.17 13.48
C GLY A 28 6.71 -8.32 12.42
N GLY A 29 6.31 -7.05 12.33
CA GLY A 29 6.57 -6.18 11.18
C GLY A 29 7.99 -6.30 10.63
N GLU A 30 8.08 -6.30 9.31
CA GLU A 30 9.36 -6.31 8.61
C GLU A 30 10.23 -5.17 9.13
N LEU A 31 11.47 -5.50 9.50
CA LEU A 31 12.41 -4.49 9.92
C LEU A 31 12.70 -3.56 8.74
N PRO A 32 12.77 -2.24 8.96
CA PRO A 32 13.14 -1.32 7.90
C PRO A 32 14.47 -1.73 7.28
N GLU A 33 14.57 -1.62 5.96
CA GLU A 33 15.78 -1.98 5.22
C GLU A 33 17.01 -1.32 5.86
N GLY A 34 18.06 -2.11 6.08
CA GLY A 34 19.31 -1.64 6.68
C GLY A 34 19.25 -1.32 8.18
N TYR A 35 18.23 -1.76 8.92
CA TYR A 35 18.13 -1.58 10.39
C TYR A 35 19.43 -1.96 11.10
N PHE A 36 19.90 -3.20 10.93
CA PHE A 36 21.09 -3.68 11.63
C PHE A 36 22.37 -2.95 11.22
N LYS A 37 22.48 -2.58 9.93
CA LYS A 37 23.62 -1.79 9.43
C LYS A 37 23.68 -0.41 10.08
N ARG A 38 22.52 0.26 10.24
CA ARG A 38 22.45 1.56 10.94
C ARG A 38 22.77 1.41 12.42
N VAL A 39 22.21 0.40 13.08
CA VAL A 39 22.45 0.15 14.51
C VAL A 39 23.93 -0.12 14.78
N GLU A 40 24.58 -0.94 13.97
CA GLU A 40 26.02 -1.21 14.06
C GLU A 40 26.84 0.09 13.94
N GLN A 41 26.57 0.89 12.91
CA GLN A 41 27.24 2.17 12.71
C GLN A 41 27.02 3.13 13.88
N GLN A 42 25.79 3.19 14.42
CA GLN A 42 25.46 4.03 15.58
C GLN A 42 26.23 3.58 16.82
N ILE A 43 26.28 2.28 17.11
CA ILE A 43 27.03 1.73 18.26
C ILE A 43 28.51 2.09 18.14
N LEU A 44 29.13 1.85 16.99
CA LEU A 44 30.54 2.15 16.76
C LEU A 44 30.83 3.66 16.89
N SER A 45 29.95 4.50 16.35
CA SER A 45 30.08 5.96 16.48
C SER A 45 30.00 6.41 17.94
N GLN A 46 29.11 5.83 18.74
CA GLN A 46 28.93 6.17 20.14
C GLN A 46 30.13 5.77 20.98
N ILE A 47 30.71 4.58 20.72
CA ILE A 47 31.92 4.11 21.39
C ILE A 47 33.08 5.06 21.08
N PHE A 48 33.29 5.39 19.80
CA PHE A 48 34.35 6.30 19.38
C PHE A 48 34.22 7.68 20.03
N ILE A 49 33.02 8.27 20.06
CA ILE A 49 32.77 9.55 20.74
C ILE A 49 33.07 9.42 22.24
N SER A 50 32.67 8.32 22.88
CA SER A 50 32.88 8.13 24.32
C SER A 50 34.34 7.96 24.72
N GLU A 51 35.18 7.44 23.82
CA GLU A 51 36.61 7.22 24.05
C GLU A 51 37.46 8.44 23.64
N SER A 52 37.04 9.18 22.61
CA SER A 52 37.77 10.33 22.08
C SER A 52 37.42 11.67 22.74
N VAL A 53 36.28 11.78 23.41
CA VAL A 53 35.87 13.02 24.08
C VAL A 53 36.29 13.01 25.54
N ASP A 54 37.19 13.92 25.90
CA ASP A 54 37.44 14.23 27.31
C ASP A 54 36.18 14.89 27.90
N ARG A 55 35.54 14.20 28.85
CA ARG A 55 34.33 14.70 29.52
C ARG A 55 34.57 15.98 30.31
N SER A 56 35.84 16.32 30.58
CA SER A 56 36.21 17.59 31.22
C SER A 56 35.87 18.82 30.36
N GLU A 57 35.75 18.65 29.04
CA GLU A 57 35.44 19.70 28.07
C GLU A 57 33.92 19.86 27.81
N LEU A 58 33.09 18.93 28.31
CA LEU A 58 31.63 18.99 28.21
C LEU A 58 31.02 19.84 29.32
N GLN A 59 31.51 21.07 29.46
CA GLN A 59 30.96 22.05 30.40
C GLN A 59 30.04 23.01 29.67
N VAL A 60 28.89 23.30 30.28
CA VAL A 60 28.01 24.36 29.78
C VAL A 60 28.65 25.72 30.10
N PRO A 61 28.45 26.74 29.25
CA PRO A 61 28.90 28.09 29.54
C PRO A 61 28.31 28.63 30.85
N ASP A 62 29.09 29.45 31.56
CA ASP A 62 28.61 30.16 32.75
C ASP A 62 27.34 30.96 32.42
N GLY A 63 26.30 30.82 33.23
CA GLY A 63 25.05 31.55 33.02
C GLY A 63 24.07 30.90 32.03
N TYR A 64 24.36 29.70 31.50
CA TYR A 64 23.49 29.03 30.52
C TYR A 64 22.07 28.79 31.06
N PHE A 65 21.96 28.18 32.24
CA PHE A 65 20.66 27.83 32.82
C PHE A 65 19.90 29.06 33.33
N GLU A 66 20.62 30.10 33.75
CA GLU A 66 20.07 31.39 34.17
C GLU A 66 19.43 32.15 33.00
N LYS A 67 19.98 32.00 31.78
CA LYS A 67 19.42 32.61 30.56
C LYS A 67 18.40 31.73 29.85
N LEU A 68 18.49 30.42 30.01
CA LEU A 68 17.62 29.44 29.33
C LEU A 68 16.13 29.75 29.52
N GLU A 69 15.71 30.11 30.73
CA GLU A 69 14.30 30.45 31.00
C GLU A 69 13.86 31.67 30.18
N SER A 70 14.66 32.75 30.18
CA SER A 70 14.37 33.96 29.42
C SER A 70 14.39 33.70 27.91
N ASP A 71 15.37 32.94 27.44
CA ASP A 71 15.54 32.63 26.01
C ASP A 71 14.36 31.79 25.49
N VAL A 72 13.90 30.81 26.27
CA VAL A 72 12.73 29.99 25.91
C VAL A 72 11.45 30.84 25.87
N ILE A 73 11.24 31.70 26.86
CA ILE A 73 10.09 32.61 26.88
C ILE A 73 10.14 33.57 25.69
N ASP A 74 11.30 34.13 25.38
CA ASP A 74 11.48 35.02 24.23
C ASP A 74 11.20 34.32 22.91
N VAL A 75 11.63 33.07 22.74
CA VAL A 75 11.32 32.27 21.53
C VAL A 75 9.83 31.96 21.41
N ILE A 76 9.16 31.63 22.51
CA ILE A 76 7.72 31.35 22.50
C ILE A 76 6.94 32.64 22.17
N CYS A 77 7.24 33.74 22.87
CA CYS A 77 6.55 35.02 22.68
C CYS A 77 6.92 35.76 21.38
N GLN A 78 8.02 35.40 20.71
CA GLN A 78 8.33 35.87 19.35
C GLN A 78 7.58 35.10 18.26
N ASN A 79 7.23 33.83 18.52
CA ASN A 79 6.44 33.00 17.61
C ASN A 79 4.94 33.18 17.78
N ASP A 80 4.49 33.78 18.89
CA ASP A 80 3.19 34.44 18.94
C ASP A 80 3.21 35.60 17.94
N PRO A 81 2.25 35.69 16.99
CA PRO A 81 2.18 36.80 16.07
C PRO A 81 2.00 38.08 16.89
N LYS A 82 3.09 38.83 17.08
CA LYS A 82 3.07 40.17 17.68
C LYS A 82 1.97 40.95 16.98
N GLU A 83 0.87 41.19 17.68
CA GLU A 83 -0.20 42.11 17.29
C GLU A 83 0.35 43.53 17.22
N SER A 84 1.13 43.83 16.17
CA SER A 84 1.64 45.17 15.91
C SER A 84 2.24 45.23 14.50
N SER A 85 1.38 45.14 13.50
CA SER A 85 1.36 46.22 12.54
C SER A 85 -0.10 46.44 12.15
N LYS A 86 -0.47 47.71 12.01
CA LYS A 86 -1.78 48.14 11.54
C LYS A 86 -2.07 47.49 10.19
N GLY A 87 -2.65 46.30 10.23
CA GLY A 87 -3.13 45.61 9.05
C GLY A 87 -4.21 46.48 8.44
N LYS A 88 -3.91 47.13 7.31
CA LYS A 88 -4.94 47.76 6.49
C LYS A 88 -5.88 46.64 6.04
N MET A 89 -6.99 46.50 6.75
CA MET A 89 -8.10 45.67 6.31
C MET A 89 -8.71 46.36 5.09
N VAL A 90 -8.35 45.91 3.89
CA VAL A 90 -8.96 46.40 2.66
C VAL A 90 -10.30 45.71 2.52
N TRP A 91 -11.37 46.45 2.81
CA TRP A 91 -12.74 45.98 2.62
C TRP A 91 -13.04 45.91 1.11
N LEU A 92 -12.99 44.71 0.52
CA LEU A 92 -13.33 44.43 -0.89
C LEU A 92 -14.85 44.57 -1.13
N SER A 93 -15.34 45.80 -1.04
CA SER A 93 -16.77 46.10 -0.99
C SER A 93 -17.49 46.28 -2.32
N LYS A 94 -16.80 46.10 -3.45
CA LYS A 94 -17.42 46.19 -4.77
C LYS A 94 -16.82 45.18 -5.74
N LEU A 95 -17.12 43.90 -5.53
CA LEU A 95 -16.97 42.88 -6.55
C LEU A 95 -18.03 43.09 -7.65
N LYS A 96 -17.78 44.07 -8.54
CA LYS A 96 -18.62 44.34 -9.72
C LYS A 96 -18.68 43.15 -10.70
N PHE A 97 -17.85 42.12 -10.47
CA PHE A 97 -17.85 40.87 -11.22
C PHE A 97 -18.95 39.90 -10.79
N LEU A 98 -19.60 40.11 -9.64
CA LEU A 98 -20.71 39.25 -9.19
C LEU A 98 -21.90 39.30 -10.16
N GLN A 99 -22.08 40.41 -10.87
CA GLN A 99 -23.16 40.55 -11.87
C GLN A 99 -22.92 39.64 -13.09
N TYR A 100 -21.66 39.45 -13.51
CA TYR A 100 -21.32 38.55 -14.62
C TYR A 100 -21.41 37.08 -14.20
N ALA A 101 -20.95 36.74 -12.99
CA ALA A 101 -21.09 35.38 -12.45
C ALA A 101 -22.57 34.99 -12.30
N ALA A 102 -23.41 35.90 -11.79
CA ALA A 102 -24.86 35.67 -11.70
C ALA A 102 -25.50 35.48 -13.09
N ALA A 103 -25.11 36.27 -14.10
CA ALA A 103 -25.59 36.08 -15.47
C ALA A 103 -25.18 34.73 -16.06
N ALA A 104 -23.93 34.30 -15.85
CA ALA A 104 -23.46 32.98 -16.30
C ALA A 104 -24.22 31.83 -15.63
N VAL A 105 -24.48 31.93 -14.32
CA VAL A 105 -25.30 30.94 -13.60
C VAL A 105 -26.72 30.90 -14.13
N VAL A 106 -27.34 32.06 -14.42
CA VAL A 106 -28.69 32.12 -15.01
C VAL A 106 -28.71 31.52 -16.42
N ILE A 107 -27.67 31.75 -17.23
CA ILE A 107 -27.55 31.15 -18.57
C ILE A 107 -27.38 29.63 -18.46
N LEU A 108 -26.54 29.13 -17.56
CA LEU A 108 -26.37 27.68 -17.33
C LEU A 108 -27.66 27.03 -16.82
N PHE A 109 -28.36 27.68 -15.89
CA PHE A 109 -29.63 27.17 -15.40
C PHE A 109 -30.70 27.18 -16.49
N ALA A 110 -30.76 28.23 -17.31
CA ALA A 110 -31.67 28.32 -18.43
C ALA A 110 -31.34 27.29 -19.53
N SER A 111 -30.06 27.01 -19.80
CA SER A 111 -29.66 25.98 -20.76
C SER A 111 -30.00 24.57 -20.25
N ILE A 112 -29.76 24.28 -18.97
CA ILE A 112 -30.14 23.01 -18.34
C ILE A 112 -31.67 22.84 -18.37
N TRP A 113 -32.41 23.89 -18.02
CA TRP A 113 -33.88 23.90 -18.08
C TRP A 113 -34.41 23.71 -19.50
N MET A 114 -33.75 24.32 -20.49
CA MET A 114 -34.10 24.19 -21.91
C MET A 114 -33.85 22.77 -22.43
N VAL A 115 -32.73 22.15 -22.06
CA VAL A 115 -32.43 20.74 -22.39
C VAL A 115 -33.42 19.81 -21.71
N PHE A 116 -33.74 20.01 -20.42
CA PHE A 116 -34.71 19.18 -19.70
C PHE A 116 -36.13 19.28 -20.29
N ASN A 117 -36.51 20.45 -20.83
CA ASN A 117 -37.79 20.61 -21.53
C ASN A 117 -37.82 19.89 -22.90
N ILE A 118 -36.67 19.75 -23.55
CA ILE A 118 -36.53 18.99 -24.81
C ILE A 118 -36.48 17.48 -24.54
N ASN A 119 -35.86 17.04 -23.43
CA ASN A 119 -35.72 15.63 -23.03
C ASN A 119 -37.03 14.92 -22.61
N ASN A 120 -38.19 15.58 -22.67
CA ASN A 120 -39.48 14.87 -22.63
C ASN A 120 -39.74 14.08 -23.93
N ASN A 121 -38.86 14.17 -24.93
CA ASN A 121 -38.82 13.26 -26.07
C ASN A 121 -37.35 12.88 -26.39
N GLU A 122 -37.06 11.59 -26.27
CA GLU A 122 -35.84 10.86 -26.65
C GLU A 122 -34.57 11.04 -25.79
N VAL A 123 -34.10 9.88 -25.31
CA VAL A 123 -32.92 9.62 -24.47
C VAL A 123 -31.65 9.75 -25.32
N ILE A 124 -30.67 10.51 -24.84
CA ILE A 124 -29.30 10.52 -25.37
C ILE A 124 -28.55 9.38 -24.68
N SER A 125 -28.24 8.31 -25.44
CA SER A 125 -27.36 7.23 -24.99
C SER A 125 -25.91 7.65 -25.17
N GLU A 126 -25.27 8.05 -24.07
CA GLU A 126 -23.82 8.14 -23.97
C GLU A 126 -23.27 6.73 -23.72
N ASP A 127 -22.37 6.30 -24.60
CA ASP A 127 -21.75 4.98 -24.65
C ASP A 127 -20.82 4.76 -23.45
N THR A 128 -21.26 3.96 -22.48
CA THR A 128 -20.43 3.42 -21.40
C THR A 128 -20.19 1.93 -21.61
N ALA A 129 -19.50 1.57 -22.70
CA ALA A 129 -19.09 0.20 -23.01
C ALA A 129 -17.78 -0.26 -22.31
N LEU A 130 -17.48 0.25 -21.11
CA LEU A 130 -16.31 -0.18 -20.30
C LEU A 130 -16.72 -0.86 -18.98
N GLU A 131 -17.90 -1.47 -18.94
CA GLU A 131 -18.43 -2.13 -17.74
C GLU A 131 -19.06 -3.50 -18.07
N SER A 132 -18.72 -4.11 -19.21
CA SER A 132 -19.09 -5.51 -19.45
C SER A 132 -17.92 -6.40 -19.03
N SER A 133 -18.14 -7.21 -17.99
CA SER A 133 -17.19 -8.19 -17.49
C SER A 133 -16.61 -9.07 -18.61
N ASP A 134 -17.42 -9.37 -19.63
CA ASP A 134 -17.07 -10.28 -20.72
C ASP A 134 -15.90 -9.77 -21.58
N ALA A 135 -15.86 -8.47 -21.88
CA ALA A 135 -14.79 -7.87 -22.69
C ALA A 135 -13.47 -7.74 -21.91
N TYR A 136 -13.54 -7.66 -20.58
CA TYR A 136 -12.36 -7.60 -19.72
C TYR A 136 -11.66 -8.97 -19.67
N PHE A 137 -12.42 -10.06 -19.57
CA PHE A 137 -11.86 -11.41 -19.55
C PHE A 137 -11.19 -11.80 -20.87
N GLU A 138 -11.76 -11.43 -22.01
CA GLU A 138 -11.17 -11.69 -23.34
C GLU A 138 -9.79 -11.02 -23.50
N TYR A 139 -9.66 -9.77 -23.05
CA TYR A 139 -8.37 -9.07 -23.09
C TYR A 139 -7.33 -9.71 -22.15
N LEU A 140 -7.75 -10.14 -20.97
CA LEU A 140 -6.89 -10.82 -20.02
C LEU A 140 -6.42 -12.18 -20.58
N GLU A 141 -7.29 -12.96 -21.19
CA GLU A 141 -6.91 -14.26 -21.77
C GLU A 141 -5.85 -14.13 -22.88
N ASP A 142 -5.94 -13.11 -23.72
CA ASP A 142 -5.01 -12.89 -24.84
C ASP A 142 -3.66 -12.27 -24.42
N ASN A 143 -3.55 -11.72 -23.20
CA ASN A 143 -2.39 -10.90 -22.79
C ASN A 143 -1.73 -11.35 -21.48
N ILE A 144 -2.11 -12.51 -20.93
CA ILE A 144 -1.59 -13.04 -19.67
C ILE A 144 -0.86 -14.36 -19.93
N ASP A 145 0.33 -14.51 -19.33
CA ASP A 145 1.18 -15.69 -19.46
C ASP A 145 0.95 -16.70 -18.31
N GLU A 146 1.44 -17.94 -18.42
CA GLU A 146 1.39 -18.96 -17.35
C GLU A 146 1.93 -18.45 -15.99
N PHE A 147 2.94 -17.58 -16.04
CA PHE A 147 3.50 -16.95 -14.84
C PHE A 147 2.51 -16.00 -14.16
N ASP A 148 1.77 -15.21 -14.95
CA ASP A 148 0.79 -14.27 -14.43
C ASP A 148 -0.43 -15.01 -13.85
N PHE A 149 -0.85 -16.13 -14.44
CA PHE A 149 -1.87 -17.01 -13.86
C PHE A 149 -1.50 -17.51 -12.45
N ASN A 150 -0.23 -17.88 -12.25
CA ASN A 150 0.26 -18.30 -10.93
C ASN A 150 0.22 -17.15 -9.91
N ILE A 151 0.48 -15.91 -10.33
CA ILE A 151 0.34 -14.73 -9.46
C ILE A 151 -1.13 -14.48 -9.09
N LEU A 152 -2.05 -14.64 -10.05
CA LEU A 152 -3.48 -14.48 -9.80
C LEU A 152 -4.02 -15.54 -8.82
N LEU A 153 -3.53 -16.78 -8.90
CA LEU A 153 -3.82 -17.85 -7.93
C LEU A 153 -3.24 -17.55 -6.54
N GLU A 154 -1.99 -17.08 -6.48
CA GLU A 154 -1.33 -16.76 -5.20
C GLU A 154 -2.05 -15.64 -4.44
N HIS A 155 -2.66 -14.71 -5.17
CA HIS A 155 -3.42 -13.60 -4.63
C HIS A 155 -4.93 -13.86 -4.48
N ASP A 156 -5.41 -15.09 -4.68
CA ASP A 156 -6.82 -15.50 -4.53
C ASP A 156 -7.77 -14.70 -5.44
N LEU A 157 -7.29 -14.30 -6.62
CA LEU A 157 -8.06 -13.54 -7.62
C LEU A 157 -8.79 -14.44 -8.63
N ILE A 158 -8.35 -15.70 -8.74
CA ILE A 158 -8.95 -16.78 -9.52
C ILE A 158 -8.82 -18.09 -8.73
N GLU A 159 -9.76 -19.02 -8.88
CA GLU A 159 -9.67 -20.35 -8.26
C GLU A 159 -9.07 -21.37 -9.24
N GLU A 160 -8.38 -22.42 -8.75
CA GLU A 160 -7.85 -23.50 -9.61
C GLU A 160 -8.95 -24.16 -10.47
N SER A 161 -10.21 -24.08 -10.04
CA SER A 161 -11.36 -24.61 -10.79
C SER A 161 -11.77 -23.76 -12.00
N ASP A 162 -11.37 -22.49 -12.02
CA ASP A 162 -11.65 -21.54 -13.11
C ASP A 162 -10.70 -21.74 -14.31
N ILE A 163 -9.58 -22.46 -14.12
CA ILE A 163 -8.51 -22.69 -15.11
C ILE A 163 -8.80 -23.93 -15.98
N ALA A 164 -10.04 -24.37 -16.06
CA ALA A 164 -10.43 -25.60 -16.75
C ALA A 164 -10.45 -25.46 -18.29
N LEU A 165 -9.36 -25.04 -18.96
CA LEU A 165 -9.27 -25.15 -20.44
C LEU A 165 -7.89 -25.00 -21.13
N ILE A 166 -6.72 -25.24 -20.51
CA ILE A 166 -5.43 -25.09 -21.27
C ILE A 166 -4.52 -26.33 -21.28
N THR A 167 -4.95 -27.50 -20.78
CA THR A 167 -4.08 -28.71 -20.79
C THR A 167 -4.40 -29.72 -21.90
N TYR A 168 -5.17 -29.36 -22.93
CA TYR A 168 -5.46 -30.27 -24.03
C TYR A 168 -5.15 -29.69 -25.40
N THR A 169 -3.85 -29.64 -25.74
CA THR A 169 -3.24 -29.90 -27.07
C THR A 169 -1.75 -29.67 -26.87
N GLU A 170 -0.89 -30.69 -26.78
CA GLU A 170 0.00 -31.20 -27.84
C GLU A 170 0.86 -32.22 -27.03
N ASP A 171 0.86 -33.53 -27.26
CA ASP A 171 1.56 -34.19 -28.35
C ASP A 171 1.04 -35.63 -28.49
N ALA A 172 0.59 -35.96 -29.71
CA ALA A 172 0.47 -37.33 -30.17
C ALA A 172 1.81 -37.79 -30.74
N GLU A 173 2.12 -39.06 -30.47
CA GLU A 173 3.10 -39.97 -31.10
C GLU A 173 4.23 -40.43 -30.19
N THR A 174 4.13 -41.68 -29.70
CA THR A 174 4.94 -42.79 -30.24
C THR A 174 4.58 -44.12 -29.58
N ASP A 175 4.29 -45.07 -30.47
CA ASP A 175 4.52 -46.52 -30.42
C ASP A 175 4.15 -47.33 -29.18
N VAL A 176 3.08 -48.11 -29.42
CA VAL A 176 2.89 -49.48 -28.95
C VAL A 176 4.20 -50.25 -29.09
N ASP A 177 4.78 -50.68 -27.96
CA ASP A 177 5.40 -51.99 -27.91
C ASP A 177 5.16 -52.66 -26.56
N GLN A 178 4.59 -53.86 -26.68
CA GLN A 178 4.50 -54.83 -25.62
C GLN A 178 5.93 -55.31 -25.32
N ASP A 179 6.34 -55.29 -24.06
CA ASP A 179 7.12 -56.41 -23.56
C ASP A 179 6.90 -56.64 -22.06
N LEU A 180 6.34 -57.82 -21.83
CA LEU A 180 6.14 -58.52 -20.60
C LEU A 180 7.47 -59.15 -20.14
N ILE A 181 7.64 -59.22 -18.81
CA ILE A 181 8.48 -60.19 -18.06
C ILE A 181 9.98 -59.86 -17.96
N PHE A 182 10.48 -59.59 -16.75
CA PHE A 182 11.30 -60.56 -16.02
C PHE A 182 11.26 -60.35 -14.50
N GLU A 183 11.09 -61.50 -13.83
CA GLU A 183 11.17 -61.87 -12.42
C GLU A 183 12.16 -61.08 -11.53
N SER A 184 11.71 -60.72 -10.32
CA SER A 184 12.03 -61.35 -9.02
C SER A 184 13.43 -61.05 -8.50
N GLU A 185 13.54 -60.48 -7.30
CA GLU A 185 14.11 -61.19 -6.14
C GLU A 185 13.93 -60.34 -4.88
N ILE A 186 13.24 -60.91 -3.88
CA ILE A 186 13.27 -60.46 -2.49
C ILE A 186 14.61 -60.90 -1.91
N ASN A 187 15.28 -60.06 -1.13
CA ASN A 187 16.16 -60.53 -0.06
C ASN A 187 16.16 -59.57 1.15
N PHE A 188 16.30 -60.20 2.32
CA PHE A 188 16.01 -59.78 3.71
C PHE A 188 16.37 -58.36 4.15
#